data_AF-A0A268UC99-F1
#
_entry.id   AF-A0A268UC99-F1
#
_cell.length_a   1.000
_cell.length_b   1.000
_cell.length_c   1.000
_cell.angle_alpha   90.00
_cell.angle_beta   90.00
_cell.angle_gamma   90.00
#
_symmetry.space_group_name_H-M   'P 1'
#
loop_
_entity.id
_entity.type
_entity.pdbx_description
1 polymer ?
#
loop_
_entity_poly.entity_id
_entity_poly.type
_entity_poly.pdbx_seq_one_letter_code
_entity_poly.pdbx_strand_id
1 'polypeptide(L)'
;MKTFISTPIYYVNDVPHIGHAYTTFIADMLKKYQVLNGNDVFFLTGTDEHGQKIEQSAKSKSKTPKQYADEISEKFKNLWDMFGIDYDYFIRTTDENHKIAVQKAFERMYQKGDIYKGEYEGHYCVSCESFFTQMQTINGKCPDCGKDTSLLKEESYFFALSKYQDKLLEWYDLNPECILPLHKKNEVIKFVQNGLNDLSITRTGFKWGIDLPENFNDRHHVMYVWLDALLNYVSALGYGGQEERMDFWKNATHIVGKDILRFHAIYWPAFLMSLGLELPKHIYVHGWWTRDGVKMSKSIGNVIHPKDVSDAYGVDVLRYFLMREVPFGQDGDFSQKALVDRINSDLSNDLGNLLNRLVGMSEKYFDKKISSKMTTKFYQKELDEIQIILEKLPLLMEQIHINRYVEELWKLFSLANGLIAKYEPWNLMKENKIDQTQGFLGLIANILAKGSLFLYPIMPRTAEDIATCLHVNISSDSFVHLVSNHQLLEDFVIKKIEPLFPKVENFKMAEVDFLKPPQEDTQKPISIDDFSKLDIRVGTILQASKIQKSDKLLKLQIDLGENKPRQILSGISKSYTPEELVGSQVCVLVNLKPAKMMGEISEGMILASKDEEGLSLLRVEKAKKNGSKVS
;
A
#
# COMPACT_ATOMS: atom_id res chain seq x y z
N MET A 1 0.23 24.57 13.02
CA MET A 1 1.31 23.66 13.50
C MET A 1 2.27 23.39 12.35
N LYS A 2 3.57 23.18 12.60
CA LYS A 2 4.52 22.71 11.57
C LYS A 2 4.51 21.18 11.48
N THR A 3 4.47 20.62 10.27
CA THR A 3 4.45 19.17 10.06
C THR A 3 5.22 18.76 8.80
N PHE A 4 5.80 17.56 8.82
CA PHE A 4 6.54 16.99 7.71
C PHE A 4 5.78 15.81 7.13
N ILE A 5 5.62 15.78 5.81
CA ILE A 5 5.00 14.69 5.08
C ILE A 5 5.99 14.21 4.03
N SER A 6 6.15 12.90 3.85
CA SER A 6 6.98 12.39 2.77
C SER A 6 6.37 11.20 2.04
N THR A 7 6.67 11.11 0.75
CA THR A 7 6.67 9.81 0.04
C THR A 7 7.97 9.07 0.34
N PRO A 8 8.11 7.80 -0.07
CA PRO A 8 9.43 7.23 -0.29
C PRO A 8 10.10 7.99 -1.43
N ILE A 9 11.42 7.97 -1.47
CA ILE A 9 12.15 8.32 -2.68
C ILE A 9 12.20 7.11 -3.61
N TYR A 10 11.94 7.33 -4.91
CA TYR A 10 11.76 6.24 -5.87
C TYR A 10 13.06 5.87 -6.56
N TYR A 11 13.34 4.57 -6.69
CA TYR A 11 14.51 4.09 -7.43
C TYR A 11 14.46 4.55 -8.89
N VAL A 12 15.54 5.18 -9.37
CA VAL A 12 15.67 5.62 -10.77
C VAL A 12 16.11 4.51 -11.73
N ASN A 13 15.82 3.26 -11.39
CA ASN A 13 16.08 2.16 -12.32
C ASN A 13 15.15 2.23 -13.55
N ASP A 14 14.00 2.94 -13.48
CA ASP A 14 13.11 3.16 -14.61
C ASP A 14 12.02 4.21 -14.38
N VAL A 15 11.12 4.38 -15.36
CA VAL A 15 10.00 5.34 -15.35
C VAL A 15 8.90 5.00 -14.33
N PRO A 16 8.09 6.00 -13.93
CA PRO A 16 7.03 5.80 -12.95
C PRO A 16 5.88 4.90 -13.43
N HIS A 17 5.25 4.19 -12.49
CA HIS A 17 4.03 3.42 -12.69
C HIS A 17 2.94 3.83 -11.68
N ILE A 18 1.72 3.31 -11.84
CA ILE A 18 0.55 3.71 -11.03
C ILE A 18 0.76 3.56 -9.52
N GLY A 19 1.54 2.56 -9.08
CA GLY A 19 1.90 2.41 -7.66
C GLY A 19 2.67 3.62 -7.09
N HIS A 20 3.56 4.25 -7.86
CA HIS A 20 4.24 5.48 -7.40
C HIS A 20 3.24 6.63 -7.32
N ALA A 21 2.41 6.81 -8.35
CA ALA A 21 1.40 7.85 -8.38
C ALA A 21 0.42 7.74 -7.20
N TYR A 22 0.00 6.53 -6.84
CA TYR A 22 -0.87 6.29 -5.69
C TYR A 22 -0.25 6.82 -4.39
N THR A 23 1.00 6.44 -4.09
CA THR A 23 1.72 6.92 -2.91
C THR A 23 1.85 8.45 -2.91
N THR A 24 2.22 9.05 -4.05
CA THR A 24 2.39 10.50 -4.18
C THR A 24 1.07 11.25 -4.04
N PHE A 25 -0.03 10.74 -4.60
CA PHE A 25 -1.35 11.35 -4.46
C PHE A 25 -1.86 11.32 -3.01
N ILE A 26 -1.58 10.25 -2.25
CA ILE A 26 -1.95 10.19 -0.82
C ILE A 26 -1.17 11.25 -0.02
N ALA A 27 0.13 11.37 -0.25
CA ALA A 27 0.95 12.38 0.42
C ALA A 27 0.48 13.81 0.08
N ASP A 28 0.17 14.05 -1.19
CA ASP A 28 -0.37 15.32 -1.69
C ASP A 28 -1.77 15.64 -1.13
N MET A 29 -2.65 14.64 -1.02
CA MET A 29 -3.95 14.74 -0.34
C MET A 29 -3.76 15.19 1.11
N LEU A 30 -2.86 14.54 1.85
CA LEU A 30 -2.61 14.89 3.25
C LEU A 30 -2.03 16.30 3.37
N LYS A 31 -1.07 16.70 2.51
CA LYS A 31 -0.54 18.07 2.43
C LYS A 31 -1.67 19.08 2.24
N LYS A 32 -2.49 18.92 1.20
CA LYS A 32 -3.60 19.82 0.88
C LYS A 32 -4.62 19.91 2.01
N TYR A 33 -4.96 18.78 2.63
CA TYR A 33 -5.88 18.76 3.79
C TYR A 33 -5.30 19.49 5.01
N GLN A 34 -4.02 19.28 5.31
CA GLN A 34 -3.36 19.97 6.43
C GLN A 34 -3.26 21.48 6.20
N VAL A 35 -2.95 21.92 4.97
CA VAL A 35 -2.94 23.35 4.59
C VAL A 35 -4.34 23.97 4.73
N LEU A 36 -5.40 23.27 4.31
CA LEU A 36 -6.78 23.73 4.53
C LEU A 36 -7.11 23.91 6.02
N ASN A 37 -6.54 23.07 6.89
CA ASN A 37 -6.68 23.20 8.34
C ASN A 37 -5.70 24.23 8.96
N GLY A 38 -5.02 25.04 8.16
CA GLY A 38 -4.16 26.13 8.63
C GLY A 38 -2.79 25.66 9.15
N ASN A 39 -2.36 24.44 8.79
CA ASN A 39 -1.04 23.94 9.15
C ASN A 39 0.03 24.31 8.12
N ASP A 40 1.23 24.58 8.62
CA ASP A 40 2.42 24.79 7.82
C ASP A 40 3.07 23.42 7.58
N VAL A 41 3.19 23.03 6.32
CA VAL A 41 3.57 21.66 5.95
C VAL A 41 4.78 21.70 5.06
N PHE A 42 5.77 20.85 5.33
CA PHE A 42 6.86 20.56 4.41
C PHE A 42 6.65 19.16 3.81
N PHE A 43 6.30 19.10 2.53
CA PHE A 43 6.06 17.88 1.76
C PHE A 43 7.28 17.54 0.90
N LEU A 44 7.90 16.40 1.22
CA LEU A 44 9.05 15.86 0.52
C LEU A 44 8.66 14.71 -0.42
N THR A 45 9.19 14.75 -1.64
CA THR A 45 9.29 13.58 -2.53
C THR A 45 10.66 13.56 -3.19
N GLY A 46 10.99 12.55 -4.00
CA GLY A 46 12.28 12.52 -4.67
C GLY A 46 12.68 11.17 -5.24
N THR A 47 13.98 11.04 -5.50
CA THR A 47 14.56 9.86 -6.15
C THR A 47 15.75 9.29 -5.40
N ASP A 48 15.75 7.96 -5.29
CA ASP A 48 16.88 7.16 -4.84
C ASP A 48 17.74 6.79 -6.05
N GLU A 49 18.95 7.31 -6.05
CA GLU A 49 19.84 7.34 -7.20
C GLU A 49 21.09 6.50 -7.04
N HIS A 50 21.26 5.78 -5.94
CA HIS A 50 22.45 4.97 -5.67
C HIS A 50 22.19 3.45 -5.66
N GLY A 51 23.25 2.66 -5.68
CA GLY A 51 23.18 1.19 -5.59
C GLY A 51 23.44 0.44 -6.90
N GLN A 52 23.65 -0.86 -6.76
CA GLN A 52 24.15 -1.73 -7.83
C GLN A 52 23.20 -1.81 -9.03
N LYS A 53 21.88 -1.85 -8.80
CA LYS A 53 20.89 -1.91 -9.89
C LYS A 53 20.94 -0.72 -10.83
N ILE A 54 21.22 0.48 -10.31
CA ILE A 54 21.27 1.69 -11.12
C ILE A 54 22.52 1.66 -11.98
N GLU A 55 23.65 1.25 -11.42
CA GLU A 55 24.89 1.01 -12.17
C GLU A 55 24.69 -0.02 -13.30
N GLN A 56 24.02 -1.15 -13.01
CA GLN A 56 23.70 -2.17 -14.01
C GLN A 56 22.74 -1.66 -15.11
N SER A 57 21.72 -0.87 -14.73
CA SER A 57 20.74 -0.30 -15.67
C SER A 57 21.36 0.79 -16.55
N ALA A 58 22.26 1.59 -15.99
CA ALA A 58 23.01 2.58 -16.75
C ALA A 58 23.94 1.89 -17.77
N LYS A 59 24.65 0.84 -17.34
CA LYS A 59 25.53 0.04 -18.20
C LYS A 59 24.77 -0.63 -19.35
N SER A 60 23.60 -1.22 -19.11
CA SER A 60 22.79 -1.84 -20.17
C SER A 60 22.28 -0.82 -21.20
N LYS A 61 22.17 0.45 -20.82
CA LYS A 61 21.79 1.58 -21.67
C LYS A 61 22.99 2.40 -22.18
N SER A 62 24.22 1.92 -21.98
CA SER A 62 25.46 2.58 -22.40
C SER A 62 25.60 4.02 -21.88
N LYS A 63 25.20 4.28 -20.63
CA LYS A 63 25.28 5.57 -19.94
C LYS A 63 26.11 5.47 -18.66
N THR A 64 26.64 6.59 -18.17
CA THR A 64 27.17 6.63 -16.79
C THR A 64 26.01 6.59 -15.79
N PRO A 65 26.23 6.07 -14.56
CA PRO A 65 25.17 6.05 -13.54
C PRO A 65 24.56 7.43 -13.26
N LYS A 66 25.38 8.49 -13.19
CA LYS A 66 24.91 9.87 -12.99
C LYS A 66 24.02 10.35 -14.14
N GLN A 67 24.44 10.16 -15.40
CA GLN A 67 23.64 10.54 -16.57
C GLN A 67 22.30 9.80 -16.61
N TYR A 68 22.31 8.51 -16.27
CA TYR A 68 21.08 7.72 -16.22
C TYR A 68 20.15 8.18 -15.10
N ALA A 69 20.70 8.44 -13.90
CA ALA A 69 19.95 8.95 -12.77
C ALA A 69 19.34 10.33 -13.06
N ASP A 70 20.12 11.24 -13.67
CA ASP A 70 19.64 12.58 -14.09
C ASP A 70 18.41 12.49 -15.00
N GLU A 71 18.48 11.66 -16.05
CA GLU A 71 17.38 11.51 -17.01
C GLU A 71 16.11 10.95 -16.36
N ILE A 72 16.25 9.89 -15.56
CA ILE A 72 15.08 9.22 -14.97
C ILE A 72 14.49 10.07 -13.85
N SER A 73 15.32 10.74 -13.04
CA SER A 73 14.87 11.67 -12.00
C SER A 73 14.04 12.82 -12.59
N GLU A 74 14.49 13.39 -13.71
CA GLU A 74 13.75 14.42 -14.43
C GLU A 74 12.38 13.90 -14.92
N LYS A 75 12.27 12.64 -15.35
CA LYS A 75 10.98 12.04 -15.72
C LYS A 75 10.01 11.90 -14.54
N PHE A 76 10.51 11.57 -13.34
CA PHE A 76 9.67 11.57 -12.13
C PHE A 76 9.18 12.99 -11.81
N LYS A 77 10.10 13.96 -11.78
CA LYS A 77 9.77 15.35 -11.48
C LYS A 77 8.74 15.92 -12.45
N ASN A 78 8.99 15.79 -13.76
CA ASN A 78 8.08 16.28 -14.79
C ASN A 78 6.68 15.65 -14.72
N LEU A 79 6.60 14.37 -14.32
CA LEU A 79 5.30 13.70 -14.12
C LEU A 79 4.54 14.30 -12.93
N TRP A 80 5.23 14.54 -11.81
CA TRP A 80 4.63 15.16 -10.62
C TRP A 80 4.19 16.60 -10.87
N ASP A 81 5.00 17.38 -11.60
CA ASP A 81 4.65 18.73 -12.00
C ASP A 81 3.40 18.73 -12.92
N MET A 82 3.34 17.82 -13.89
CA MET A 82 2.17 17.67 -14.77
C MET A 82 0.90 17.26 -14.01
N PHE A 83 1.04 16.44 -12.97
CA PHE A 83 -0.06 16.05 -12.09
C PHE A 83 -0.46 17.12 -11.06
N GLY A 84 0.30 18.22 -10.93
CA GLY A 84 0.03 19.27 -9.95
C GLY A 84 0.23 18.80 -8.50
N ILE A 85 1.24 17.98 -8.27
CA ILE A 85 1.66 17.58 -6.91
C ILE A 85 2.30 18.79 -6.22
N ASP A 86 1.80 19.14 -5.03
CA ASP A 86 2.20 20.33 -4.28
C ASP A 86 3.34 20.01 -3.29
N TYR A 87 4.46 19.50 -3.80
CA TYR A 87 5.65 19.20 -2.99
C TYR A 87 6.52 20.44 -2.77
N ASP A 88 7.10 20.58 -1.58
CA ASP A 88 7.98 21.71 -1.22
C ASP A 88 9.43 21.44 -1.60
N TYR A 89 9.83 20.17 -1.67
CA TYR A 89 11.18 19.78 -2.08
C TYR A 89 11.18 18.44 -2.82
N PHE A 90 11.94 18.40 -3.91
CA PHE A 90 12.23 17.18 -4.66
C PHE A 90 13.70 16.81 -4.42
N ILE A 91 13.96 15.86 -3.51
CA ILE A 91 15.32 15.46 -3.16
C ILE A 91 15.89 14.45 -4.16
N ARG A 92 17.21 14.51 -4.37
CA ARG A 92 17.96 13.50 -5.09
C ARG A 92 19.09 13.01 -4.21
N THR A 93 19.30 11.70 -4.08
CA THR A 93 20.40 11.20 -3.22
C THR A 93 21.80 11.56 -3.79
N THR A 94 21.89 11.98 -5.06
CA THR A 94 23.13 12.54 -5.61
C THR A 94 23.41 14.00 -5.23
N ASP A 95 22.49 14.69 -4.54
CA ASP A 95 22.67 16.06 -4.06
C ASP A 95 23.83 16.14 -3.03
N GLU A 96 24.70 17.13 -3.16
CA GLU A 96 25.88 17.26 -2.29
C GLU A 96 25.51 17.43 -0.80
N ASN A 97 24.46 18.21 -0.51
CA ASN A 97 23.99 18.39 0.87
C ASN A 97 23.49 17.06 1.47
N HIS A 98 22.88 16.20 0.65
CA HIS A 98 22.45 14.88 1.08
C HIS A 98 23.66 13.98 1.40
N LYS A 99 24.68 13.95 0.53
CA LYS A 99 25.92 13.20 0.77
C LYS A 99 26.61 13.60 2.07
N ILE A 100 26.73 14.89 2.31
CA ILE A 100 27.31 15.44 3.55
C ILE A 100 26.50 15.00 4.77
N ALA A 101 25.18 15.08 4.70
CA ALA A 101 24.28 14.66 5.79
C ALA A 101 24.46 13.17 6.12
N VAL A 102 24.54 12.32 5.10
CA VAL A 102 24.74 10.87 5.25
C VAL A 102 26.10 10.56 5.87
N GLN A 103 27.16 11.22 5.40
CA GLN A 103 28.51 11.08 5.95
C GLN A 103 28.57 11.47 7.44
N LYS A 104 27.93 12.59 7.81
CA LYS A 104 27.85 13.04 9.21
C LYS A 104 27.03 12.09 10.09
N ALA A 105 25.93 11.54 9.57
CA ALA A 105 25.14 10.54 10.29
C ALA A 105 25.98 9.29 10.58
N PHE A 106 26.70 8.79 9.57
CA PHE A 106 27.59 7.63 9.71
C PHE A 106 28.66 7.89 10.79
N GLU A 107 29.35 9.02 10.71
CA GLU A 107 30.36 9.39 11.71
C GLU A 107 29.79 9.46 13.12
N ARG A 108 28.61 10.07 13.31
CA ARG A 108 27.96 10.19 14.62
C ARG A 108 27.56 8.82 15.20
N MET A 109 26.99 7.93 14.38
CA MET A 109 26.63 6.58 14.82
C MET A 109 27.88 5.75 15.15
N TYR A 110 28.98 5.93 14.41
CA TYR A 110 30.26 5.30 14.70
C TYR A 110 30.86 5.80 16.03
N GLN A 111 30.90 7.12 16.25
CA GLN A 111 31.39 7.72 17.50
C GLN A 111 30.58 7.28 18.73
N LYS A 112 29.28 7.02 18.55
CA LYS A 112 28.40 6.48 19.60
C LYS A 112 28.67 4.99 19.91
N GLY A 113 29.44 4.29 19.06
CA GLY A 113 29.71 2.86 19.19
C GLY A 113 28.57 1.97 18.66
N ASP A 114 27.72 2.52 17.79
CA ASP A 114 26.64 1.77 17.13
C ASP A 114 27.05 1.28 15.75
N ILE A 115 28.15 1.77 15.18
CA ILE A 115 28.77 1.21 13.99
C ILE A 115 30.11 0.57 14.36
N TYR A 116 30.35 -0.63 13.87
CA TYR A 116 31.63 -1.35 14.04
C TYR A 116 32.01 -2.09 12.76
N LYS A 117 33.29 -2.36 12.56
CA LYS A 117 33.81 -3.12 11.41
C LYS A 117 33.84 -4.62 11.73
N GLY A 118 33.44 -5.47 10.78
CA GLY A 118 33.46 -6.92 10.94
C GLY A 118 33.37 -7.66 9.60
N GLU A 119 33.27 -8.98 9.64
CA GLU A 119 33.00 -9.82 8.46
C GLU A 119 31.59 -10.41 8.54
N TYR A 120 30.83 -10.35 7.45
CA TYR A 120 29.54 -11.02 7.32
C TYR A 120 29.64 -12.23 6.40
N GLU A 121 28.91 -13.30 6.69
CA GLU A 121 28.53 -14.31 5.72
C GLU A 121 27.00 -14.49 5.76
N GLY A 122 26.30 -14.31 4.64
CA GLY A 122 24.85 -14.51 4.60
C GLY A 122 24.23 -14.39 3.22
N HIS A 123 22.92 -14.64 3.16
CA HIS A 123 22.16 -14.71 1.92
C HIS A 123 21.73 -13.32 1.46
N TYR A 124 22.22 -12.89 0.31
CA TYR A 124 21.94 -11.56 -0.22
C TYR A 124 20.91 -11.61 -1.37
N CYS A 125 19.92 -10.72 -1.31
CA CYS A 125 18.95 -10.50 -2.36
C CYS A 125 19.25 -9.21 -3.11
N VAL A 126 19.83 -9.30 -4.32
CA VAL A 126 20.05 -8.13 -5.20
C VAL A 126 18.74 -7.38 -5.45
N SER A 127 17.61 -8.10 -5.59
CA SER A 127 16.32 -7.45 -5.86
C SER A 127 15.75 -6.64 -4.68
N CYS A 128 16.12 -6.93 -3.44
CA CYS A 128 15.73 -6.13 -2.28
C CYS A 128 16.87 -5.25 -1.74
N GLU A 129 18.09 -5.45 -2.27
CA GLU A 129 19.35 -4.87 -1.76
C GLU A 129 19.65 -5.27 -0.29
N SER A 130 19.07 -6.36 0.21
CA SER A 130 19.09 -6.76 1.63
C SER A 130 19.75 -8.11 1.88
N PHE A 131 20.39 -8.24 3.05
CA PHE A 131 20.89 -9.51 3.59
C PHE A 131 19.85 -10.20 4.47
N PHE A 132 19.88 -11.54 4.43
CA PHE A 132 19.05 -12.43 5.24
C PHE A 132 19.92 -13.52 5.82
N THR A 133 19.63 -13.91 7.07
CA THR A 133 20.21 -15.13 7.64
C THR A 133 19.58 -16.36 7.00
N GLN A 134 20.22 -17.52 7.12
CA GLN A 134 19.67 -18.76 6.56
C GLN A 134 18.28 -19.11 7.13
N MET A 135 18.01 -18.78 8.40
CA MET A 135 16.68 -18.96 9.01
C MET A 135 15.62 -17.99 8.47
N GLN A 136 16.01 -16.82 7.99
CA GLN A 136 15.11 -15.85 7.37
C GLN A 136 14.80 -16.19 5.91
N THR A 137 15.65 -16.95 5.23
CA THR A 137 15.37 -17.39 3.86
C THR A 137 14.31 -18.48 3.81
N ILE A 138 13.48 -18.46 2.77
CA ILE A 138 12.48 -19.49 2.51
C ILE A 138 13.02 -20.36 1.37
N ASN A 139 13.57 -21.54 1.70
CA ASN A 139 14.21 -22.44 0.73
C ASN A 139 15.34 -21.76 -0.09
N GLY A 140 16.18 -20.94 0.55
CA GLY A 140 17.26 -20.19 -0.12
C GLY A 140 16.78 -18.97 -0.92
N LYS A 141 15.50 -18.60 -0.81
CA LYS A 141 14.90 -17.42 -1.45
C LYS A 141 14.65 -16.30 -0.45
N CYS A 142 14.62 -15.08 -0.96
CA CYS A 142 14.35 -13.86 -0.22
C CYS A 142 12.93 -13.89 0.36
N PRO A 143 12.76 -13.67 1.67
CA PRO A 143 11.44 -13.70 2.30
C PRO A 143 10.50 -12.57 1.83
N ASP A 144 11.05 -11.49 1.26
CA ASP A 144 10.25 -10.33 0.87
C ASP A 144 9.73 -10.39 -0.56
N CYS A 145 10.56 -10.90 -1.47
CA CYS A 145 10.26 -10.88 -2.90
C CYS A 145 10.27 -12.26 -3.56
N GLY A 146 10.61 -13.32 -2.83
CA GLY A 146 10.61 -14.70 -3.32
C GLY A 146 11.68 -15.03 -4.37
N LYS A 147 12.61 -14.11 -4.66
CA LYS A 147 13.71 -14.35 -5.61
C LYS A 147 14.90 -15.05 -4.95
N ASP A 148 15.75 -15.65 -5.76
CA ASP A 148 16.95 -16.35 -5.29
C ASP A 148 17.92 -15.41 -4.56
N THR A 149 18.63 -15.96 -3.59
CA THR A 149 19.68 -15.26 -2.86
C THR A 149 21.04 -15.89 -3.13
N SER A 150 22.10 -15.10 -3.05
CA SER A 150 23.48 -15.57 -3.15
C SER A 150 24.17 -15.49 -1.80
N LEU A 151 24.88 -16.55 -1.39
CA LEU A 151 25.73 -16.50 -0.19
C LEU A 151 26.94 -15.60 -0.49
N LEU A 152 27.08 -14.51 0.26
CA LEU A 152 28.19 -13.57 0.14
C LEU A 152 28.93 -13.49 1.47
N LYS A 153 30.26 -13.54 1.39
CA LYS A 153 31.15 -13.25 2.52
C LYS A 153 31.96 -12.00 2.20
N GLU A 154 31.71 -10.92 2.94
CA GLU A 154 32.38 -9.63 2.72
C GLU A 154 32.69 -8.94 4.05
N GLU A 155 33.82 -8.24 4.10
CA GLU A 155 34.09 -7.25 5.14
C GLU A 155 33.09 -6.10 5.01
N SER A 156 32.53 -5.64 6.13
CA SER A 156 31.57 -4.55 6.16
C SER A 156 31.59 -3.81 7.50
N TYR A 157 31.13 -2.57 7.47
CA TYR A 157 30.66 -1.88 8.65
C TYR A 157 29.22 -2.29 8.95
N PHE A 158 28.95 -2.57 10.22
CA PHE A 158 27.66 -3.00 10.71
C PHE A 158 27.08 -1.97 11.67
N PHE A 159 25.79 -1.72 11.51
CA PHE A 159 24.99 -1.05 12.52
C PHE A 159 24.49 -2.08 13.53
N ALA A 160 24.68 -1.80 14.82
CA ALA A 160 24.30 -2.64 15.95
C ALA A 160 22.78 -2.64 16.20
N LEU A 161 22.00 -3.01 15.18
CA LEU A 161 20.53 -2.98 15.19
C LEU A 161 19.94 -3.81 16.35
N SER A 162 20.60 -4.90 16.73
CA SER A 162 20.18 -5.75 17.85
C SER A 162 20.04 -4.96 19.17
N LYS A 163 20.88 -3.95 19.41
CA LYS A 163 20.84 -3.08 20.60
C LYS A 163 19.55 -2.26 20.71
N TYR A 164 18.81 -2.10 19.63
CA TYR A 164 17.63 -1.23 19.54
C TYR A 164 16.31 -2.00 19.66
N GLN A 165 16.35 -3.34 19.74
CA GLN A 165 15.14 -4.16 19.77
C GLN A 165 14.14 -3.75 20.86
N ASP A 166 14.58 -3.67 22.12
CA ASP A 166 13.69 -3.35 23.24
C ASP A 166 13.14 -1.92 23.16
N LYS A 167 13.97 -0.97 22.72
CA LYS A 167 13.56 0.43 22.52
C LYS A 167 12.53 0.58 21.40
N LEU A 168 12.65 -0.21 20.34
CA LEU A 168 11.65 -0.25 19.27
C LEU A 168 10.33 -0.82 19.78
N LEU A 169 10.37 -1.92 20.55
CA LEU A 169 9.18 -2.51 21.16
C LEU A 169 8.48 -1.53 22.11
N GLU A 170 9.23 -0.82 22.94
CA GLU A 170 8.74 0.26 23.80
C GLU A 170 8.10 1.40 22.98
N TRP A 171 8.76 1.84 21.90
CA TRP A 171 8.20 2.87 21.03
C TRP A 171 6.86 2.44 20.42
N TYR A 172 6.74 1.19 19.96
CA TYR A 172 5.48 0.67 19.43
C TYR A 172 4.39 0.65 20.51
N ASP A 173 4.70 0.28 21.74
CA ASP A 173 3.72 0.21 22.83
C ASP A 173 3.21 1.60 23.22
N LEU A 174 4.13 2.56 23.41
CA LEU A 174 3.80 3.93 23.80
C LEU A 174 3.10 4.74 22.70
N ASN A 175 3.22 4.33 21.44
CA ASN A 175 2.67 5.05 20.30
C ASN A 175 1.73 4.14 19.48
N PRO A 176 0.47 3.94 19.92
CA PRO A 176 -0.47 3.02 19.28
C PRO A 176 -0.64 3.25 17.77
N GLU A 177 -0.56 4.52 17.34
CA GLU A 177 -0.80 4.97 15.97
C GLU A 177 0.47 5.26 15.16
N CYS A 178 1.65 4.87 15.65
CA CYS A 178 2.93 5.12 14.95
C CYS A 178 3.01 4.41 13.59
N ILE A 179 2.27 3.33 13.40
CA ILE A 179 2.17 2.58 12.15
C ILE A 179 0.70 2.30 11.88
N LEU A 180 0.17 2.80 10.78
CA LEU A 180 -1.20 2.53 10.33
C LEU A 180 -1.19 1.91 8.92
N PRO A 181 -2.09 0.96 8.62
CA PRO A 181 -3.12 0.42 9.52
C PRO A 181 -2.57 -0.53 10.60
N LEU A 182 -3.33 -0.76 11.67
CA LEU A 182 -2.89 -1.48 12.86
C LEU A 182 -2.40 -2.93 12.59
N HIS A 183 -2.98 -3.62 11.60
CA HIS A 183 -2.52 -4.97 11.26
C HIS A 183 -1.07 -4.98 10.74
N LYS A 184 -0.61 -3.91 10.07
CA LYS A 184 0.78 -3.76 9.63
C LYS A 184 1.73 -3.51 10.79
N LYS A 185 1.29 -2.77 11.80
CA LYS A 185 2.03 -2.64 13.06
C LYS A 185 2.24 -4.01 13.73
N ASN A 186 1.20 -4.83 13.80
CA ASN A 186 1.28 -6.15 14.42
C ASN A 186 2.24 -7.10 13.67
N GLU A 187 2.31 -7.01 12.34
CA GLU A 187 3.31 -7.73 11.53
C GLU A 187 4.74 -7.32 11.93
N VAL A 188 5.00 -6.01 12.08
CA VAL A 188 6.30 -5.48 12.50
C VAL A 188 6.67 -5.92 13.92
N ILE A 189 5.74 -5.80 14.87
CA ILE A 189 5.98 -6.19 16.28
C ILE A 189 6.38 -7.67 16.35
N LYS A 190 5.62 -8.56 15.69
CA LYS A 190 5.93 -9.99 15.65
C LYS A 190 7.31 -10.26 15.04
N PHE A 191 7.70 -9.53 14.01
CA PHE A 191 9.02 -9.65 13.41
C PHE A 191 10.12 -9.25 14.39
N VAL A 192 9.98 -8.11 15.08
CA VAL A 192 10.97 -7.60 16.03
C VAL A 192 11.10 -8.50 17.27
N GLN A 193 9.98 -9.07 17.74
CA GLN A 193 9.96 -10.04 18.86
C GLN A 193 10.76 -11.32 18.58
N ASN A 194 10.96 -11.69 17.31
CA ASN A 194 11.74 -12.87 16.94
C ASN A 194 13.26 -12.64 17.01
N GLY A 195 13.73 -11.44 17.34
CA GLY A 195 15.14 -11.10 17.41
C GLY A 195 15.61 -10.28 16.21
N LEU A 196 16.33 -9.19 16.47
CA LEU A 196 17.01 -8.40 15.44
C LEU A 196 18.51 -8.75 15.36
N ASN A 197 19.01 -8.93 14.14
CA ASN A 197 20.44 -9.07 13.87
C ASN A 197 21.02 -7.72 13.44
N ASP A 198 22.32 -7.56 13.66
CA ASP A 198 23.05 -6.38 13.22
C ASP A 198 23.06 -6.27 11.69
N LEU A 199 23.02 -5.03 11.21
CA LEU A 199 22.76 -4.70 9.82
C LEU A 199 24.05 -4.28 9.13
N SER A 200 24.43 -4.97 8.05
CA SER A 200 25.55 -4.54 7.19
C SER A 200 25.18 -3.26 6.44
N ILE A 201 25.89 -2.16 6.74
CA ILE A 201 25.61 -0.80 6.23
C ILE A 201 26.68 -0.27 5.26
N THR A 202 27.58 -1.12 4.77
CA THR A 202 28.50 -0.79 3.67
C THR A 202 28.64 -1.95 2.68
N ARG A 203 29.18 -1.69 1.50
CA ARG A 203 29.45 -2.69 0.45
C ARG A 203 30.81 -2.40 -0.20
N THR A 204 31.48 -3.45 -0.67
CA THR A 204 32.75 -3.33 -1.43
C THR A 204 32.60 -3.78 -2.90
N GLY A 205 31.50 -4.46 -3.23
CA GLY A 205 31.27 -5.05 -4.56
C GLY A 205 30.88 -4.08 -5.69
N PHE A 206 30.61 -2.80 -5.42
CA PHE A 206 30.29 -1.78 -6.43
C PHE A 206 30.70 -0.38 -5.98
N LYS A 207 30.76 0.58 -6.92
CA LYS A 207 31.26 1.95 -6.66
C LYS A 207 30.19 3.04 -6.64
N TRP A 208 29.00 2.77 -7.19
CA TRP A 208 27.95 3.78 -7.30
C TRP A 208 27.15 3.95 -6.00
N GLY A 209 27.58 4.88 -5.15
CA GLY A 209 26.91 5.31 -3.93
C GLY A 209 27.70 6.37 -3.17
N ILE A 210 27.39 6.56 -1.89
CA ILE A 210 28.07 7.55 -1.03
C ILE A 210 29.29 6.92 -0.38
N ASP A 211 30.45 7.54 -0.55
CA ASP A 211 31.70 7.13 0.09
C ASP A 211 31.66 7.35 1.61
N LEU A 212 32.41 6.53 2.35
CA LEU A 212 32.65 6.77 3.78
C LEU A 212 33.30 8.15 4.02
N PRO A 213 33.11 8.74 5.23
CA PRO A 213 33.75 10.02 5.56
C PRO A 213 35.29 9.90 5.48
N GLU A 214 35.96 10.99 5.07
CA GLU A 214 37.41 10.96 4.76
C GLU A 214 38.28 10.48 5.95
N ASN A 215 37.87 10.75 7.18
CA ASN A 215 38.59 10.34 8.39
C ASN A 215 38.65 8.82 8.62
N PHE A 216 37.82 8.02 7.94
CA PHE A 216 37.91 6.56 7.99
C PHE A 216 39.04 6.01 7.11
N ASN A 217 39.51 6.79 6.13
CA ASN A 217 40.54 6.39 5.16
C ASN A 217 40.29 5.01 4.50
N ASP A 218 39.02 4.64 4.29
CA ASP A 218 38.63 3.36 3.71
C ASP A 218 37.74 3.56 2.48
N ARG A 219 38.39 3.90 1.36
CA ARG A 219 37.73 4.17 0.06
C ARG A 219 37.24 2.91 -0.66
N HIS A 220 37.42 1.73 -0.07
CA HIS A 220 36.90 0.48 -0.64
C HIS A 220 35.42 0.28 -0.32
N HIS A 221 34.90 0.96 0.70
CA HIS A 221 33.51 0.84 1.14
C HIS A 221 32.64 1.97 0.60
N VAL A 222 31.48 1.58 0.07
CA VAL A 222 30.37 2.47 -0.25
C VAL A 222 29.24 2.22 0.75
N MET A 223 28.57 3.28 1.21
CA MET A 223 27.46 3.15 2.15
C MET A 223 26.29 2.39 1.54
N TYR A 224 25.62 1.63 2.40
CA TYR A 224 24.43 0.88 2.04
C TYR A 224 23.31 1.82 1.60
N VAL A 225 22.74 1.54 0.44
CA VAL A 225 21.70 2.37 -0.19
C VAL A 225 20.54 2.70 0.74
N TRP A 226 20.10 1.78 1.62
CA TRP A 226 19.01 2.08 2.54
C TRP A 226 19.40 3.00 3.69
N LEU A 227 20.67 3.02 4.12
CA LEU A 227 21.13 3.99 5.13
C LEU A 227 21.11 5.41 4.53
N ASP A 228 21.72 5.53 3.35
CA ASP A 228 21.71 6.72 2.50
C ASP A 228 20.27 7.20 2.24
N ALA A 229 19.47 6.34 1.61
CA ALA A 229 18.12 6.67 1.21
C ALA A 229 17.24 7.08 2.39
N LEU A 230 17.27 6.40 3.54
CA LEU A 230 16.44 6.80 4.69
C LEU A 230 16.81 8.17 5.27
N LEU A 231 18.06 8.59 5.14
CA LEU A 231 18.50 9.92 5.59
C LEU A 231 18.03 11.06 4.67
N ASN A 232 17.39 10.75 3.53
CA ASN A 232 16.74 11.76 2.69
C ASN A 232 15.77 12.64 3.50
N TYR A 233 15.03 12.02 4.43
CA TYR A 233 13.97 12.69 5.18
C TYR A 233 14.47 13.83 6.05
N VAL A 234 15.63 13.67 6.69
CA VAL A 234 16.23 14.68 7.57
C VAL A 234 17.23 15.57 6.83
N SER A 235 17.92 15.05 5.82
CA SER A 235 18.83 15.85 4.99
C SER A 235 18.08 16.90 4.16
N ALA A 236 16.86 16.60 3.69
CA ALA A 236 15.98 17.59 3.05
C ALA A 236 15.62 18.78 3.97
N LEU A 237 15.67 18.57 5.28
CA LEU A 237 15.43 19.59 6.30
C LEU A 237 16.72 20.29 6.77
N GLY A 238 17.87 19.87 6.23
CA GLY A 238 19.17 20.48 6.49
C GLY A 238 20.01 19.79 7.56
N TYR A 239 19.66 18.57 8.00
CA TYR A 239 20.47 17.79 8.94
C TYR A 239 21.93 17.70 8.50
N GLY A 240 22.86 17.97 9.41
CA GLY A 240 24.29 17.98 9.09
C GLY A 240 24.73 19.21 8.27
N GLY A 241 23.83 20.18 8.05
CA GLY A 241 24.11 21.47 7.41
C GLY A 241 23.66 22.63 8.30
N GLN A 242 22.80 23.50 7.75
CA GLN A 242 22.26 24.66 8.45
C GLN A 242 21.02 24.36 9.31
N GLU A 243 20.40 23.19 9.15
CA GLU A 243 19.27 22.69 9.98
C GLU A 243 18.04 23.62 10.07
N GLU A 244 17.87 24.58 9.15
CA GLU A 244 16.85 25.64 9.21
C GLU A 244 15.40 25.13 9.22
N ARG A 245 15.16 23.90 8.73
CA ARG A 245 13.81 23.32 8.59
C ARG A 245 13.58 22.13 9.52
N MET A 246 14.50 21.85 10.44
CA MET A 246 14.37 20.71 11.36
C MET A 246 13.14 20.80 12.27
N ASP A 247 12.57 21.98 12.49
CA ASP A 247 11.31 22.15 13.24
C ASP A 247 10.11 21.42 12.62
N PHE A 248 10.12 21.16 11.30
CA PHE A 248 9.06 20.38 10.64
C PHE A 248 9.10 18.90 11.04
N TRP A 249 10.26 18.39 11.47
CA TRP A 249 10.46 16.96 11.78
C TRP A 249 9.60 16.44 12.93
N LYS A 250 9.23 17.31 13.88
CA LYS A 250 8.54 16.94 15.13
C LYS A 250 7.21 16.19 14.92
N ASN A 251 6.57 16.38 13.77
CA ASN A 251 5.32 15.71 13.40
C ASN A 251 5.47 14.92 12.09
N ALA A 252 6.60 14.27 11.87
CA ALA A 252 6.89 13.58 10.62
C ALA A 252 5.92 12.41 10.34
N THR A 253 5.35 12.41 9.14
CA THR A 253 4.51 11.35 8.58
C THR A 253 5.14 10.80 7.31
N HIS A 254 5.36 9.49 7.26
CA HIS A 254 5.87 8.79 6.09
C HIS A 254 4.76 7.96 5.44
N ILE A 255 4.53 8.14 4.14
CA ILE A 255 3.63 7.30 3.35
C ILE A 255 4.49 6.30 2.59
N VAL A 256 4.26 5.01 2.78
CA VAL A 256 5.10 3.95 2.19
C VAL A 256 4.28 2.75 1.70
N GLY A 257 4.82 2.04 0.70
CA GLY A 257 4.28 0.73 0.31
C GLY A 257 4.66 -0.36 1.31
N LYS A 258 3.83 -1.40 1.45
CA LYS A 258 4.09 -2.52 2.36
C LYS A 258 5.41 -3.26 2.09
N ASP A 259 5.94 -3.21 0.88
CA ASP A 259 7.22 -3.82 0.50
C ASP A 259 8.43 -3.20 1.18
N ILE A 260 8.33 -1.94 1.61
CA ILE A 260 9.42 -1.21 2.26
C ILE A 260 9.15 -0.88 3.72
N LEU A 261 8.11 -1.50 4.31
CA LEU A 261 7.67 -1.26 5.68
C LEU A 261 8.79 -1.51 6.70
N ARG A 262 9.52 -2.62 6.59
CA ARG A 262 10.54 -2.97 7.59
C ARG A 262 11.69 -1.95 7.64
N PHE A 263 12.07 -1.37 6.50
CA PHE A 263 13.08 -0.32 6.47
C PHE A 263 12.61 0.91 7.25
N HIS A 264 11.35 1.30 7.09
CA HIS A 264 10.78 2.51 7.71
C HIS A 264 10.35 2.30 9.16
N ALA A 265 9.95 1.09 9.54
CA ALA A 265 9.43 0.80 10.87
C ALA A 265 10.47 0.20 11.81
N ILE A 266 11.60 -0.32 11.31
CA ILE A 266 12.64 -0.97 12.13
C ILE A 266 13.98 -0.26 11.97
N TYR A 267 14.51 -0.18 10.75
CA TYR A 267 15.86 0.35 10.53
C TYR A 267 15.88 1.86 10.74
N TRP A 268 14.92 2.56 10.15
CA TRP A 268 14.85 4.01 10.24
C TRP A 268 14.71 4.52 11.68
N PRO A 269 13.77 4.00 12.51
CA PRO A 269 13.67 4.45 13.90
C PRO A 269 14.91 4.08 14.71
N ALA A 270 15.56 2.94 14.44
CA ALA A 270 16.82 2.60 15.10
C ALA A 270 17.97 3.55 14.73
N PHE A 271 18.08 3.95 13.45
CA PHE A 271 19.03 4.98 13.02
C PHE A 271 18.75 6.32 13.71
N LEU A 272 17.48 6.75 13.78
CA LEU A 272 17.09 7.96 14.50
C LEU A 272 17.42 7.90 15.99
N MET A 273 17.17 6.78 16.66
CA MET A 273 17.55 6.57 18.07
C MET A 273 19.08 6.61 18.26
N SER A 274 19.85 6.12 17.29
CA SER A 274 21.31 6.25 17.30
C SER A 274 21.74 7.71 17.13
N LEU A 275 21.13 8.43 16.19
CA LEU A 275 21.40 9.86 15.97
C LEU A 275 20.85 10.77 17.07
N GLY A 276 19.97 10.28 17.94
CA GLY A 276 19.31 11.09 18.98
C GLY A 276 18.30 12.07 18.39
N LEU A 277 17.63 11.68 17.31
CA LEU A 277 16.56 12.43 16.65
C LEU A 277 15.20 11.88 17.07
N GLU A 278 14.16 12.73 17.00
CA GLU A 278 12.78 12.32 17.25
C GLU A 278 12.33 11.26 16.23
N LEU A 279 11.43 10.37 16.64
CA LEU A 279 10.89 9.31 15.79
C LEU A 279 9.68 9.82 15.00
N PRO A 280 9.38 9.22 13.84
CA PRO A 280 8.22 9.63 13.05
C PRO A 280 6.94 9.49 13.85
N LYS A 281 6.05 10.48 13.74
CA LYS A 281 4.72 10.42 14.36
C LYS A 281 3.88 9.29 13.76
N HIS A 282 3.92 9.17 12.44
CA HIS A 282 3.17 8.16 11.71
C HIS A 282 3.96 7.56 10.54
N ILE A 283 3.76 6.26 10.33
CA ILE A 283 4.15 5.52 9.14
C ILE A 283 2.86 4.93 8.56
N TYR A 284 2.36 5.53 7.48
CA TYR A 284 1.17 5.08 6.78
C TYR A 284 1.54 4.11 5.66
N VAL A 285 1.00 2.89 5.74
CA VAL A 285 1.39 1.75 4.92
C VAL A 285 0.26 1.34 4.01
N HIS A 286 0.47 1.43 2.70
CA HIS A 286 -0.51 1.00 1.72
C HIS A 286 -0.15 -0.33 1.04
N GLY A 287 -1.14 -1.01 0.47
CA GLY A 287 -0.95 -2.21 -0.34
C GLY A 287 -0.51 -1.91 -1.77
N TRP A 288 -0.44 -2.96 -2.60
CA TRP A 288 -0.04 -2.85 -4.00
C TRP A 288 -1.23 -2.64 -4.93
N TRP A 289 -0.96 -1.94 -6.04
CA TRP A 289 -1.80 -2.01 -7.22
C TRP A 289 -1.35 -3.14 -8.12
N THR A 290 -2.28 -4.02 -8.47
CA THR A 290 -2.12 -5.17 -9.36
C THR A 290 -2.88 -4.96 -10.67
N ARG A 291 -2.69 -5.87 -11.63
CA ARG A 291 -3.52 -5.99 -12.83
C ARG A 291 -3.86 -7.47 -13.04
N ASP A 292 -5.15 -7.80 -13.12
CA ASP A 292 -5.67 -9.18 -13.12
C ASP A 292 -5.17 -10.03 -11.93
N GLY A 293 -5.04 -9.42 -10.75
CA GLY A 293 -4.53 -10.04 -9.52
C GLY A 293 -3.02 -10.27 -9.51
N VAL A 294 -2.30 -9.84 -10.55
CA VAL A 294 -0.84 -10.01 -10.67
C VAL A 294 -0.16 -8.69 -10.37
N LYS A 295 0.85 -8.71 -9.49
CA LYS A 295 1.69 -7.54 -9.20
C LYS A 295 2.28 -6.97 -10.49
N MET A 296 2.21 -5.66 -10.65
CA MET A 296 2.76 -5.00 -11.83
C MET A 296 4.28 -5.19 -11.89
N SER A 297 4.78 -5.68 -13.02
CA SER A 297 6.21 -5.81 -13.30
C SER A 297 6.49 -5.72 -14.79
N LYS A 298 7.64 -5.14 -15.12
CA LYS A 298 8.03 -4.92 -16.52
C LYS A 298 8.32 -6.21 -17.27
N SER A 299 8.88 -7.21 -16.58
CA SER A 299 9.14 -8.53 -17.16
C SER A 299 7.86 -9.22 -17.63
N ILE A 300 6.73 -8.91 -16.99
CA ILE A 300 5.40 -9.46 -17.34
C ILE A 300 4.71 -8.59 -18.40
N GLY A 301 5.06 -7.30 -18.50
CA GLY A 301 4.44 -6.35 -19.42
C GLY A 301 3.08 -5.81 -18.95
N ASN A 302 2.72 -6.01 -17.67
CA ASN A 302 1.42 -5.62 -17.10
C ASN A 302 1.44 -4.24 -16.40
N VAL A 303 2.50 -3.45 -16.59
CA VAL A 303 2.66 -2.14 -15.94
C VAL A 303 1.66 -1.13 -16.52
N ILE A 304 0.95 -0.42 -15.65
CA ILE A 304 0.13 0.73 -16.02
C ILE A 304 0.93 2.01 -15.78
N HIS A 305 1.18 2.77 -16.84
CA HIS A 305 1.76 4.10 -16.73
C HIS A 305 0.66 5.10 -16.34
N PRO A 306 0.84 5.86 -15.26
CA PRO A 306 -0.20 6.77 -14.77
C PRO A 306 -0.46 7.92 -15.75
N LYS A 307 0.55 8.30 -16.56
CA LYS A 307 0.40 9.30 -17.62
C LYS A 307 -0.65 8.86 -18.65
N ASP A 308 -0.62 7.60 -19.09
CA ASP A 308 -1.55 7.09 -20.11
C ASP A 308 -3.00 7.16 -19.60
N VAL A 309 -3.23 6.83 -18.32
CA VAL A 309 -4.55 6.95 -17.69
C VAL A 309 -4.97 8.41 -17.58
N SER A 310 -4.07 9.30 -17.17
CA SER A 310 -4.33 10.73 -17.05
C SER A 310 -4.59 11.40 -18.41
N ASP A 311 -3.87 11.03 -19.46
CA ASP A 311 -4.08 11.57 -20.81
C ASP A 311 -5.46 11.14 -21.35
N ALA A 312 -5.88 9.91 -21.06
CA ALA A 312 -7.15 9.37 -21.52
C ALA A 312 -8.36 9.90 -20.72
N TYR A 313 -8.22 10.01 -19.41
CA TYR A 313 -9.35 10.21 -18.49
C TYR A 313 -9.23 11.42 -17.58
N GLY A 314 -8.07 12.07 -17.51
CA GLY A 314 -7.80 13.21 -16.62
C GLY A 314 -7.14 12.79 -15.31
N VAL A 315 -6.28 13.66 -14.77
CA VAL A 315 -5.54 13.41 -13.52
C VAL A 315 -6.46 13.25 -12.32
N ASP A 316 -7.48 14.11 -12.18
CA ASP A 316 -8.41 14.07 -11.05
C ASP A 316 -9.23 12.77 -11.05
N VAL A 317 -9.58 12.25 -12.23
CA VAL A 317 -10.24 10.96 -12.36
C VAL A 317 -9.33 9.83 -11.88
N LEU A 318 -8.06 9.86 -12.25
CA LEU A 318 -7.08 8.89 -11.76
C LEU A 318 -6.92 8.98 -10.23
N ARG A 319 -6.79 10.19 -9.68
CA ARG A 319 -6.69 10.43 -8.23
C ARG A 319 -7.92 9.88 -7.50
N TYR A 320 -9.11 10.25 -7.97
CA TYR A 320 -10.37 9.77 -7.45
C TYR A 320 -10.43 8.25 -7.40
N PHE A 321 -10.17 7.60 -8.54
CA PHE A 321 -10.22 6.14 -8.64
C PHE A 321 -9.29 5.45 -7.65
N LEU A 322 -8.03 5.90 -7.59
CA LEU A 322 -7.04 5.29 -6.70
C LEU A 322 -7.36 5.48 -5.21
N MET A 323 -8.03 6.58 -4.85
CA MET A 323 -8.44 6.87 -3.47
C MET A 323 -9.78 6.22 -3.11
N ARG A 324 -10.64 5.96 -4.10
CA ARG A 324 -12.02 5.48 -3.91
C ARG A 324 -12.15 3.96 -3.93
N GLU A 325 -11.43 3.30 -4.83
CA GLU A 325 -11.75 1.92 -5.22
C GLU A 325 -11.30 0.89 -4.18
N VAL A 326 -10.16 1.14 -3.51
CA VAL A 326 -9.50 0.13 -2.67
C VAL A 326 -9.30 0.68 -1.26
N PRO A 327 -9.66 -0.08 -0.20
CA PRO A 327 -9.37 0.30 1.17
C PRO A 327 -7.87 0.50 1.43
N PHE A 328 -7.51 1.60 2.09
CA PHE A 328 -6.12 1.89 2.41
C PHE A 328 -5.47 0.74 3.21
N GLY A 329 -4.27 0.34 2.80
CA GLY A 329 -3.53 -0.80 3.37
C GLY A 329 -3.78 -2.16 2.70
N GLN A 330 -4.83 -2.28 1.88
CA GLN A 330 -5.12 -3.50 1.12
C GLN A 330 -4.52 -3.43 -0.29
N ASP A 331 -4.33 -4.61 -0.90
CA ASP A 331 -3.99 -4.70 -2.31
C ASP A 331 -5.24 -4.48 -3.15
N GLY A 332 -5.06 -3.87 -4.31
CA GLY A 332 -6.13 -3.47 -5.22
C GLY A 332 -5.78 -3.77 -6.66
N ASP A 333 -6.78 -4.05 -7.49
CA ASP A 333 -6.56 -4.35 -8.90
C ASP A 333 -7.01 -3.19 -9.79
N PHE A 334 -6.15 -2.76 -10.71
CA PHE A 334 -6.51 -1.75 -11.69
C PHE A 334 -7.31 -2.37 -12.82
N SER A 335 -8.55 -1.90 -12.97
CA SER A 335 -9.44 -2.26 -14.08
C SER A 335 -9.92 -1.00 -14.79
N GLN A 336 -9.65 -0.92 -16.10
CA GLN A 336 -10.15 0.19 -16.92
C GLN A 336 -11.68 0.20 -16.97
N LYS A 337 -12.33 -0.97 -16.89
CA LYS A 337 -13.77 -1.07 -16.76
C LYS A 337 -14.25 -0.43 -15.46
N ALA A 338 -13.66 -0.80 -14.32
CA ALA A 338 -14.01 -0.23 -13.02
C ALA A 338 -13.78 1.29 -13.00
N LEU A 339 -12.69 1.77 -13.59
CA LEU A 339 -12.42 3.20 -13.76
C LEU A 339 -13.55 3.90 -14.51
N VAL A 340 -13.97 3.37 -15.67
CA VAL A 340 -15.04 3.96 -16.48
C VAL A 340 -16.40 3.90 -15.79
N ASP A 341 -16.69 2.80 -15.09
CA ASP A 341 -17.90 2.67 -14.29
C ASP A 341 -17.95 3.78 -13.22
N ARG A 342 -16.85 4.03 -12.50
CA ARG A 342 -16.73 5.11 -11.52
C ARG A 342 -16.85 6.50 -12.14
N ILE A 343 -16.29 6.74 -13.32
CA ILE A 343 -16.47 8.01 -14.04
C ILE A 343 -17.95 8.24 -14.32
N ASN A 344 -18.64 7.24 -14.86
CA ASN A 344 -20.01 7.38 -15.31
C ASN A 344 -20.99 7.46 -14.13
N SER A 345 -20.83 6.62 -13.10
CA SER A 345 -21.71 6.61 -11.93
C SER A 345 -21.42 7.79 -11.01
N ASP A 346 -20.20 7.88 -10.51
CA ASP A 346 -19.90 8.72 -9.37
C ASP A 346 -19.62 10.15 -9.85
N LEU A 347 -18.74 10.30 -10.84
CA LEU A 347 -18.30 11.63 -11.30
C LEU A 347 -19.33 12.30 -12.21
N SER A 348 -19.87 11.59 -13.20
CA SER A 348 -20.79 12.14 -14.20
C SER A 348 -22.22 12.26 -13.67
N ASN A 349 -22.82 11.17 -13.20
CA ASN A 349 -24.23 11.17 -12.80
C ASN A 349 -24.49 11.87 -11.46
N ASP A 350 -23.58 11.77 -10.50
CA ASP A 350 -23.79 12.38 -9.18
C ASP A 350 -23.23 13.82 -9.16
N LEU A 351 -21.90 13.99 -9.22
CA LEU A 351 -21.27 15.29 -9.02
C LEU A 351 -21.47 16.25 -10.21
N GLY A 352 -21.09 15.83 -11.41
CA GLY A 352 -21.15 16.66 -12.62
C GLY A 352 -22.57 17.08 -12.97
N ASN A 353 -23.52 16.13 -12.92
CA ASN A 353 -24.93 16.41 -13.13
C ASN A 353 -25.52 17.35 -12.06
N LEU A 354 -25.14 17.20 -10.78
CA LEU A 354 -25.62 18.08 -9.71
C LEU A 354 -25.27 19.54 -9.98
N LEU A 355 -24.00 19.81 -10.31
CA LEU A 355 -23.56 21.15 -10.66
C LEU A 355 -24.31 21.70 -11.89
N ASN A 356 -24.41 20.89 -12.96
CA ASN A 356 -25.15 21.29 -14.16
C ASN A 356 -26.62 21.62 -13.87
N ARG A 357 -27.29 20.87 -13.00
CA ARG A 357 -28.68 21.14 -12.59
C ARG A 357 -28.80 22.43 -11.80
N LEU A 358 -27.88 22.71 -10.87
CA LEU A 358 -27.84 23.98 -10.15
C LEU A 358 -27.68 25.15 -11.13
N VAL A 359 -26.68 25.09 -12.01
CA VAL A 359 -26.41 26.12 -13.02
C VAL A 359 -27.65 26.34 -13.90
N GLY A 360 -28.21 25.27 -14.48
CA GLY A 360 -29.36 25.36 -15.37
C GLY A 360 -30.63 25.90 -14.69
N MET A 361 -30.93 25.47 -13.45
CA MET A 361 -32.09 25.98 -12.71
C MET A 361 -31.90 27.45 -12.31
N SER A 362 -30.70 27.83 -11.88
CA SER A 362 -30.40 29.22 -11.53
C SER A 362 -30.51 30.15 -12.74
N GLU A 363 -30.00 29.74 -13.92
CA GLU A 363 -30.10 30.49 -15.16
C GLU A 363 -31.56 30.66 -15.58
N LYS A 364 -32.35 29.58 -15.49
CA LYS A 364 -33.75 29.59 -15.90
C LYS A 364 -34.66 30.43 -15.01
N TYR A 365 -34.46 30.39 -13.69
CA TYR A 365 -35.42 30.97 -12.73
C TYR A 365 -34.95 32.29 -12.11
N PHE A 366 -33.64 32.55 -12.04
CA PHE A 366 -33.08 33.64 -11.25
C PHE A 366 -31.90 34.36 -11.95
N ASP A 367 -31.74 34.21 -13.27
CA ASP A 367 -30.64 34.85 -14.03
C ASP A 367 -29.26 34.57 -13.39
N LYS A 368 -29.04 33.30 -13.02
CA LYS A 368 -27.83 32.79 -12.35
C LYS A 368 -27.59 33.33 -10.94
N LYS A 369 -28.49 34.13 -10.38
CA LYS A 369 -28.37 34.63 -9.01
C LYS A 369 -28.74 33.53 -8.01
N ILE A 370 -27.86 33.32 -7.04
CA ILE A 370 -28.07 32.44 -5.90
C ILE A 370 -28.16 33.32 -4.64
N SER A 371 -29.06 32.96 -3.73
CA SER A 371 -29.18 33.57 -2.41
C SER A 371 -29.50 32.50 -1.37
N SER A 372 -28.78 32.51 -0.25
CA SER A 372 -29.02 31.58 0.87
C SER A 372 -29.96 32.14 1.94
N LYS A 373 -30.49 33.36 1.77
CA LYS A 373 -31.28 34.09 2.79
C LYS A 373 -32.49 33.31 3.30
N MET A 374 -33.12 32.51 2.43
CA MET A 374 -34.32 31.73 2.75
C MET A 374 -34.01 30.25 3.02
N THR A 375 -32.75 29.82 2.91
CA THR A 375 -32.35 28.42 3.04
C THR A 375 -32.66 27.88 4.43
N THR A 376 -32.19 28.55 5.49
CA THR A 376 -32.46 28.17 6.88
C THR A 376 -33.96 28.09 7.19
N LYS A 377 -34.76 29.03 6.67
CA LYS A 377 -36.20 29.08 6.92
C LYS A 377 -36.93 27.86 6.38
N PHE A 378 -36.56 27.35 5.21
CA PHE A 378 -37.28 26.26 4.55
C PHE A 378 -36.60 24.89 4.68
N TYR A 379 -35.29 24.84 4.91
CA TYR A 379 -34.47 23.64 4.77
C TYR A 379 -33.48 23.42 5.93
N GLN A 380 -33.82 23.88 7.14
CA GLN A 380 -32.97 23.65 8.33
C GLN A 380 -32.66 22.16 8.55
N LYS A 381 -33.67 21.30 8.38
CA LYS A 381 -33.51 19.85 8.59
C LYS A 381 -32.46 19.26 7.64
N GLU A 382 -32.47 19.66 6.38
CA GLU A 382 -31.48 19.22 5.39
C GLU A 382 -30.09 19.76 5.72
N LEU A 383 -29.97 21.00 6.21
CA LEU A 383 -28.69 21.56 6.69
C LEU A 383 -28.12 20.74 7.85
N ASP A 384 -28.96 20.33 8.81
CA ASP A 384 -28.55 19.48 9.94
C ASP A 384 -28.08 18.10 9.45
N GLU A 385 -28.75 17.51 8.45
CA GLU A 385 -28.34 16.23 7.85
C GLU A 385 -27.00 16.33 7.13
N ILE A 386 -26.77 17.40 6.38
CA ILE A 386 -25.48 17.69 5.73
C ILE A 386 -24.37 17.82 6.77
N GLN A 387 -24.64 18.53 7.87
CA GLN A 387 -23.67 18.75 8.94
C GLN A 387 -23.19 17.43 9.56
N ILE A 388 -24.10 16.48 9.80
CA ILE A 388 -23.76 15.14 10.32
C ILE A 388 -22.79 14.39 9.38
N ILE A 389 -22.91 14.57 8.07
CA ILE A 389 -22.01 13.95 7.09
C ILE A 389 -20.63 14.63 7.17
N LEU A 390 -20.60 15.98 7.19
CA LEU A 390 -19.36 16.76 7.24
C LEU A 390 -18.54 16.48 8.51
N GLU A 391 -19.19 16.32 9.66
CA GLU A 391 -18.51 16.06 10.95
C GLU A 391 -17.76 14.74 11.02
N LYS A 392 -18.09 13.76 10.16
CA LYS A 392 -17.41 12.46 10.12
C LYS A 392 -16.13 12.49 9.29
N LEU A 393 -16.03 13.40 8.32
CA LEU A 393 -14.92 13.45 7.37
C LEU A 393 -13.55 13.66 8.05
N PRO A 394 -13.39 14.57 9.02
CA PRO A 394 -12.10 14.75 9.70
C PRO A 394 -11.56 13.48 10.35
N LEU A 395 -12.40 12.72 11.05
CA LEU A 395 -12.00 11.47 11.70
C LEU A 395 -11.53 10.41 10.69
N LEU A 396 -12.23 10.29 9.56
CA LEU A 396 -11.85 9.35 8.50
C LEU A 396 -10.50 9.72 7.86
N MET A 397 -10.22 11.03 7.73
CA MET A 397 -8.94 11.52 7.24
C MET A 397 -7.81 11.26 8.23
N GLU A 398 -8.01 11.54 9.52
CA GLU A 398 -7.03 11.29 10.58
C GLU A 398 -6.66 9.80 10.71
N GLN A 399 -7.65 8.92 10.56
CA GLN A 399 -7.47 7.46 10.59
C GLN A 399 -7.00 6.87 9.26
N ILE A 400 -6.67 7.70 8.27
CA ILE A 400 -6.26 7.30 6.91
C ILE A 400 -7.27 6.33 6.23
N HIS A 401 -8.55 6.42 6.58
CA HIS A 401 -9.64 5.66 5.95
C HIS A 401 -10.07 6.34 4.63
N ILE A 402 -9.13 6.49 3.69
CA ILE A 402 -9.28 7.29 2.46
C ILE A 402 -10.51 6.90 1.64
N ASN A 403 -10.71 5.60 1.38
CA ASN A 403 -11.86 5.15 0.60
C ASN A 403 -13.20 5.47 1.29
N ARG A 404 -13.25 5.36 2.62
CA ARG A 404 -14.44 5.70 3.42
C ARG A 404 -14.67 7.21 3.49
N TYR A 405 -13.60 7.99 3.54
CA TYR A 405 -13.67 9.45 3.43
C TYR A 405 -14.34 9.86 2.11
N VAL A 406 -13.91 9.29 0.98
CA VAL A 406 -14.52 9.57 -0.32
C VAL A 406 -15.97 9.08 -0.38
N GLU A 407 -16.28 7.90 0.16
CA GLU A 407 -17.65 7.39 0.26
C GLU A 407 -18.58 8.30 1.07
N GLU A 408 -18.13 8.76 2.25
CA GLU A 408 -18.92 9.66 3.10
C GLU A 408 -19.08 11.03 2.43
N LEU A 409 -18.04 11.55 1.77
CA LEU A 409 -18.12 12.78 0.98
C LEU A 409 -19.16 12.66 -0.14
N TRP A 410 -19.19 11.53 -0.85
CA TRP A 410 -20.14 11.32 -1.94
C TRP A 410 -21.60 11.32 -1.49
N LYS A 411 -21.88 10.94 -0.23
CA LYS A 411 -23.24 11.02 0.32
C LYS A 411 -23.81 12.44 0.27
N LEU A 412 -22.98 13.49 0.33
CA LEU A 412 -23.43 14.86 0.15
C LEU A 412 -24.06 15.07 -1.23
N PHE A 413 -23.38 14.61 -2.27
CA PHE A 413 -23.82 14.81 -3.66
C PHE A 413 -25.03 13.92 -3.99
N SER A 414 -25.04 12.69 -3.51
CA SER A 414 -26.20 11.80 -3.66
C SER A 414 -27.42 12.33 -2.89
N LEU A 415 -27.24 12.86 -1.67
CA LEU A 415 -28.29 13.53 -0.90
C LEU A 415 -28.85 14.72 -1.69
N ALA A 416 -28.00 15.61 -2.18
CA ALA A 416 -28.42 16.77 -2.97
C ALA A 416 -29.23 16.39 -4.21
N ASN A 417 -28.79 15.37 -4.96
CA ASN A 417 -29.56 14.85 -6.10
C ASN A 417 -30.94 14.31 -5.68
N GLY A 418 -30.99 13.56 -4.57
CA GLY A 418 -32.24 13.07 -3.97
C GLY A 418 -33.17 14.21 -3.53
N LEU A 419 -32.63 15.29 -2.95
CA LEU A 419 -33.39 16.46 -2.56
C LEU A 419 -34.01 17.17 -3.76
N ILE A 420 -33.31 17.26 -4.90
CA ILE A 420 -33.89 17.85 -6.12
C ILE A 420 -35.06 16.98 -6.62
N ALA A 421 -34.95 15.66 -6.56
CA ALA A 421 -36.04 14.76 -6.93
C ALA A 421 -37.23 14.85 -5.96
N LYS A 422 -36.96 15.02 -4.66
CA LYS A 422 -37.98 15.16 -3.61
C LYS A 422 -38.74 16.48 -3.69
N TYR A 423 -38.03 17.59 -3.84
CA TYR A 423 -38.63 18.93 -3.77
C TYR A 423 -39.11 19.47 -5.11
N GLU A 424 -38.67 18.88 -6.22
CA GLU A 424 -39.11 19.22 -7.57
C GLU A 424 -39.20 20.75 -7.79
N PRO A 425 -38.08 21.50 -7.76
CA PRO A 425 -38.08 22.97 -7.79
C PRO A 425 -38.81 23.56 -9.01
N TRP A 426 -38.92 22.82 -10.12
CA TRP A 426 -39.74 23.20 -11.26
C TRP A 426 -41.24 23.28 -10.95
N ASN A 427 -41.75 22.46 -10.04
CA ASN A 427 -43.14 22.50 -9.58
C ASN A 427 -43.34 23.63 -8.55
N LEU A 428 -42.37 23.84 -7.64
CA LEU A 428 -42.40 25.00 -6.72
C LEU A 428 -42.49 26.33 -7.47
N MET A 429 -41.72 26.48 -8.57
CA MET A 429 -41.81 27.67 -9.42
C MET A 429 -43.18 27.82 -10.11
N LYS A 430 -43.78 26.72 -10.59
CA LYS A 430 -45.14 26.76 -11.18
C LYS A 430 -46.21 27.14 -10.15
N GLU A 431 -46.02 26.75 -8.89
CA GLU A 431 -46.89 27.12 -7.76
C GLU A 431 -46.58 28.52 -7.19
N ASN A 432 -45.73 29.30 -7.86
CA ASN A 432 -45.33 30.65 -7.45
C ASN A 432 -44.65 30.71 -6.06
N LYS A 433 -44.00 29.61 -5.62
CA LYS A 433 -43.23 29.52 -4.37
C LYS A 433 -41.78 29.96 -4.61
N ILE A 434 -41.61 31.23 -4.94
CA ILE A 434 -40.32 31.81 -5.39
C ILE A 434 -39.26 31.73 -4.28
N ASP A 435 -39.54 32.23 -3.08
CA ASP A 435 -38.59 32.24 -1.96
C ASP A 435 -38.13 30.84 -1.55
N GLN A 436 -39.05 29.88 -1.59
CA GLN A 436 -38.75 28.49 -1.29
C GLN A 436 -37.83 27.89 -2.35
N THR A 437 -38.08 28.15 -3.63
CA THR A 437 -37.21 27.70 -4.71
C THR A 437 -35.83 28.34 -4.62
N GLN A 438 -35.74 29.64 -4.32
CA GLN A 438 -34.46 30.33 -4.18
C GLN A 438 -33.66 29.79 -2.98
N GLY A 439 -34.31 29.61 -1.83
CA GLY A 439 -33.70 28.96 -0.66
C GLY A 439 -33.23 27.54 -0.94
N PHE A 440 -33.91 26.80 -1.82
CA PHE A 440 -33.51 25.46 -2.26
C PHE A 440 -32.25 25.49 -3.13
N LEU A 441 -32.16 26.40 -4.10
CA LEU A 441 -30.92 26.54 -4.88
C LEU A 441 -29.75 27.00 -3.99
N GLY A 442 -30.01 27.86 -3.00
CA GLY A 442 -29.05 28.21 -1.96
C GLY A 442 -28.57 26.99 -1.17
N LEU A 443 -29.46 26.06 -0.79
CA LEU A 443 -29.08 24.79 -0.14
C LEU A 443 -28.11 23.99 -1.01
N ILE A 444 -28.45 23.76 -2.28
CA ILE A 444 -27.62 22.98 -3.22
C ILE A 444 -26.26 23.64 -3.45
N ALA A 445 -26.21 24.97 -3.58
CA ALA A 445 -24.97 25.72 -3.69
C ALA A 445 -24.07 25.54 -2.46
N ASN A 446 -24.65 25.58 -1.26
CA ASN A 446 -23.91 25.35 -0.01
C ASN A 446 -23.37 23.92 0.10
N ILE A 447 -24.13 22.90 -0.34
CA ILE A 447 -23.65 21.52 -0.40
C ILE A 447 -22.43 21.43 -1.32
N LEU A 448 -22.51 21.99 -2.53
CA LEU A 448 -21.41 21.96 -3.49
C LEU A 448 -20.18 22.73 -3.00
N ALA A 449 -20.35 23.89 -2.37
CA ALA A 449 -19.23 24.67 -1.83
C ALA A 449 -18.51 23.98 -0.66
N LYS A 450 -19.27 23.43 0.30
CA LYS A 450 -18.68 22.65 1.40
C LYS A 450 -18.06 21.35 0.87
N GLY A 451 -18.75 20.69 -0.07
CA GLY A 451 -18.27 19.51 -0.77
C GLY A 451 -16.97 19.76 -1.54
N SER A 452 -16.80 20.91 -2.22
CA SER A 452 -15.57 21.22 -2.95
C SER A 452 -14.37 21.41 -2.02
N LEU A 453 -14.57 21.99 -0.82
CA LEU A 453 -13.50 22.12 0.17
C LEU A 453 -12.97 20.76 0.66
N PHE A 454 -13.85 19.79 0.90
CA PHE A 454 -13.46 18.42 1.25
C PHE A 454 -13.01 17.59 0.02
N LEU A 455 -13.44 17.95 -1.18
CA LEU A 455 -13.00 17.29 -2.42
C LEU A 455 -11.59 17.72 -2.84
N TYR A 456 -11.17 18.94 -2.51
CA TYR A 456 -9.89 19.52 -2.95
C TYR A 456 -8.66 18.65 -2.67
N PRO A 457 -8.49 18.02 -1.49
CA PRO A 457 -7.38 17.08 -1.27
C PRO A 457 -7.34 15.91 -2.27
N ILE A 458 -8.49 15.48 -2.78
CA ILE A 458 -8.65 14.32 -3.67
C ILE A 458 -8.57 14.73 -5.14
N MET A 459 -9.35 15.73 -5.54
CA MET A 459 -9.51 16.19 -6.92
C MET A 459 -9.35 17.71 -6.97
N PRO A 460 -8.11 18.24 -6.92
CA PRO A 460 -7.85 19.66 -6.76
C PRO A 460 -8.49 20.52 -7.87
N ARG A 461 -8.31 20.12 -9.14
CA ARG A 461 -8.79 20.91 -10.29
C ARG A 461 -10.32 20.96 -10.34
N THR A 462 -10.95 19.80 -10.11
CA THR A 462 -12.41 19.66 -10.07
C THR A 462 -13.01 20.49 -8.93
N ALA A 463 -12.39 20.43 -7.75
CA ALA A 463 -12.81 21.23 -6.62
C ALA A 463 -12.68 22.73 -6.91
N GLU A 464 -11.59 23.17 -7.53
CA GLU A 464 -11.37 24.56 -7.94
C GLU A 464 -12.38 25.03 -8.99
N ASP A 465 -12.74 24.17 -9.95
CA ASP A 465 -13.76 24.47 -10.96
C ASP A 465 -15.14 24.68 -10.30
N ILE A 466 -15.51 23.80 -9.35
CA ILE A 466 -16.75 23.94 -8.57
C ILE A 466 -16.71 25.23 -7.73
N ALA A 467 -15.61 25.47 -7.01
CA ALA A 467 -15.46 26.65 -6.16
C ALA A 467 -15.52 27.94 -6.99
N THR A 468 -14.88 27.96 -8.16
CA THR A 468 -14.91 29.07 -9.12
C THR A 468 -16.32 29.34 -9.64
N CYS A 469 -17.10 28.28 -9.94
CA CYS A 469 -18.50 28.40 -10.34
C CYS A 469 -19.36 29.08 -9.25
N LEU A 470 -19.00 28.90 -7.99
CA LEU A 470 -19.73 29.37 -6.80
C LEU A 470 -19.13 30.62 -6.14
N HIS A 471 -18.08 31.22 -6.73
CA HIS A 471 -17.33 32.35 -6.14
C HIS A 471 -16.74 32.05 -4.75
N VAL A 472 -16.33 30.81 -4.51
CA VAL A 472 -15.63 30.37 -3.30
C VAL A 472 -14.14 30.25 -3.60
N ASN A 473 -13.30 30.69 -2.66
CA ASN A 473 -11.86 30.46 -2.72
C ASN A 473 -11.48 29.24 -1.89
N ILE A 474 -10.70 28.31 -2.44
CA ILE A 474 -10.21 27.16 -1.68
C ILE A 474 -9.07 27.63 -0.77
N SER A 475 -9.38 27.78 0.52
CA SER A 475 -8.48 28.38 1.50
C SER A 475 -8.83 27.93 2.91
N SER A 476 -7.89 28.10 3.84
CA SER A 476 -8.16 27.84 5.26
C SER A 476 -9.27 28.74 5.81
N ASP A 477 -9.30 30.01 5.40
CA ASP A 477 -10.35 30.95 5.82
C ASP A 477 -11.74 30.48 5.35
N SER A 478 -11.86 30.04 4.11
CA SER A 478 -13.13 29.53 3.58
C SER A 478 -13.52 28.20 4.24
N PHE A 479 -12.55 27.35 4.56
CA PHE A 479 -12.78 26.13 5.34
C PHE A 479 -13.33 26.47 6.73
N VAL A 480 -12.68 27.36 7.48
CA VAL A 480 -13.16 27.80 8.80
C VAL A 480 -14.55 28.42 8.70
N HIS A 481 -14.77 29.29 7.73
CA HIS A 481 -16.02 30.02 7.57
C HIS A 481 -17.20 29.11 7.21
N LEU A 482 -17.07 28.29 6.16
CA LEU A 482 -18.16 27.46 5.63
C LEU A 482 -18.30 26.11 6.35
N VAL A 483 -17.18 25.52 6.78
CA VAL A 483 -17.14 24.19 7.39
C VAL A 483 -17.11 24.27 8.90
N SER A 484 -16.22 25.04 9.54
CA SER A 484 -16.14 25.05 11.02
C SER A 484 -17.21 25.92 11.67
N ASN A 485 -17.55 27.06 11.08
CA ASN A 485 -18.55 27.99 11.60
C ASN A 485 -19.96 27.78 11.01
N HIS A 486 -20.11 26.78 10.14
CA HIS A 486 -21.36 26.40 9.47
C HIS A 486 -22.04 27.54 8.67
N GLN A 487 -21.30 28.57 8.26
CA GLN A 487 -21.90 29.70 7.56
C GLN A 487 -22.39 29.29 6.17
N LEU A 488 -23.40 30.03 5.69
CA LEU A 488 -23.96 29.84 4.36
C LEU A 488 -23.39 30.87 3.39
N LEU A 489 -23.31 30.51 2.12
CA LEU A 489 -22.90 31.42 1.05
C LEU A 489 -23.78 32.68 1.02
N GLU A 490 -23.13 33.83 0.85
CA GLU A 490 -23.81 35.09 0.57
C GLU A 490 -24.43 35.11 -0.84
N ASP A 491 -25.00 36.23 -1.25
CA ASP A 491 -25.59 36.38 -2.58
C ASP A 491 -24.47 36.46 -3.65
N PHE A 492 -24.57 35.63 -4.69
CA PHE A 492 -23.61 35.65 -5.81
C PHE A 492 -24.28 35.32 -7.14
N VAL A 493 -23.55 35.55 -8.23
CA VAL A 493 -23.96 35.15 -9.59
C VAL A 493 -23.09 33.98 -10.01
N ILE A 494 -23.70 32.88 -10.43
CA ILE A 494 -22.96 31.70 -10.89
C ILE A 494 -22.09 32.04 -12.10
N LYS A 495 -20.81 31.66 -12.04
CA LYS A 495 -19.92 31.67 -13.20
C LYS A 495 -20.08 30.36 -13.97
N LYS A 496 -20.57 30.44 -15.20
CA LYS A 496 -20.75 29.25 -16.05
C LYS A 496 -19.39 28.61 -16.36
N ILE A 497 -19.32 27.30 -16.19
CA ILE A 497 -18.17 26.46 -16.56
C ILE A 497 -18.62 25.36 -17.53
N GLU A 498 -17.66 24.72 -18.20
CA GLU A 498 -17.92 23.54 -19.01
C GLU A 498 -18.33 22.33 -18.14
N PRO A 499 -19.09 21.37 -18.68
CA PRO A 499 -19.46 20.16 -17.94
C PRO A 499 -18.22 19.41 -17.43
N LEU A 500 -18.17 19.16 -16.12
CA LEU A 500 -17.00 18.56 -15.44
C LEU A 500 -16.63 17.17 -15.97
N PHE A 501 -17.62 16.29 -16.12
CA PHE A 501 -17.40 14.87 -16.44
C PHE A 501 -18.38 14.39 -17.51
N PRO A 502 -18.07 14.58 -18.80
CA PRO A 502 -18.80 13.92 -19.88
C PRO A 502 -18.74 12.40 -19.73
N LYS A 503 -19.84 11.71 -20.06
CA LYS A 503 -19.88 10.24 -20.00
C LYS A 503 -18.87 9.62 -20.96
N VAL A 504 -18.28 8.52 -20.52
CA VAL A 504 -17.38 7.70 -21.32
C VAL A 504 -18.17 6.53 -21.86
N GLU A 505 -18.38 6.51 -23.17
CA GLU A 505 -19.09 5.42 -23.86
C GLU A 505 -18.16 4.26 -24.23
N ASN A 506 -16.91 4.57 -24.60
CA ASN A 506 -15.92 3.60 -25.05
C ASN A 506 -14.61 3.73 -24.25
N PHE A 507 -13.92 2.60 -24.09
CA PHE A 507 -12.58 2.57 -23.52
C PHE A 507 -11.61 3.39 -24.38
N LYS A 508 -10.85 4.28 -23.73
CA LYS A 508 -9.93 5.23 -24.37
C LYS A 508 -8.48 4.77 -24.38
N MET A 509 -8.11 3.87 -23.47
CA MET A 509 -6.82 3.17 -23.49
C MET A 509 -6.98 1.83 -24.19
N ALA A 510 -5.93 1.39 -24.88
CA ALA A 510 -5.89 0.07 -25.52
C ALA A 510 -5.82 -1.05 -24.46
N GLU A 511 -6.51 -2.15 -24.71
CA GLU A 511 -6.25 -3.39 -23.99
C GLU A 511 -4.85 -3.89 -24.36
N VAL A 512 -4.09 -4.27 -23.34
CA VAL A 512 -2.73 -4.81 -23.52
C VAL A 512 -2.78 -6.24 -23.04
N ASP A 513 -2.59 -7.19 -23.95
CA ASP A 513 -2.37 -8.59 -23.62
C ASP A 513 -0.95 -8.75 -23.05
N PHE A 514 -0.86 -9.10 -21.78
CA PHE A 514 0.42 -9.37 -21.10
C PHE A 514 0.53 -10.85 -20.72
N LEU A 515 1.75 -11.31 -20.49
CA LEU A 515 2.05 -12.70 -20.16
C LEU A 515 1.49 -13.03 -18.77
N LYS A 516 0.27 -13.59 -18.70
CA LYS A 516 -0.28 -14.06 -17.42
C LYS A 516 0.66 -15.12 -16.86
N PRO A 517 1.30 -14.91 -15.68
CA PRO A 517 2.01 -16.00 -15.01
C PRO A 517 1.01 -17.15 -14.79
N PRO A 518 1.46 -18.41 -14.78
CA PRO A 518 0.57 -19.53 -14.48
C PRO A 518 -0.06 -19.26 -13.11
N GLN A 519 -1.34 -18.92 -13.11
CA GLN A 519 -2.11 -18.73 -11.88
C GLN A 519 -2.13 -20.09 -11.17
N GLU A 520 -1.62 -20.14 -9.93
CA GLU A 520 -2.11 -21.13 -8.98
C GLU A 520 -3.58 -20.79 -8.75
N ASP A 521 -4.43 -21.46 -9.53
CA ASP A 521 -5.88 -21.36 -9.48
C ASP A 521 -6.31 -21.66 -8.04
N THR A 522 -6.63 -20.62 -7.27
CA THR A 522 -7.38 -20.75 -6.03
C THR A 522 -8.78 -21.23 -6.40
N GLN A 523 -8.92 -22.56 -6.42
CA GLN A 523 -10.11 -23.39 -6.56
C GLN A 523 -11.17 -22.91 -7.57
N LYS A 524 -10.96 -23.26 -8.84
CA LYS A 524 -12.10 -23.63 -9.68
C LYS A 524 -12.78 -24.87 -9.07
N PRO A 525 -14.12 -24.92 -9.00
CA PRO A 525 -14.81 -26.14 -8.61
C PRO A 525 -14.41 -27.27 -9.57
N ILE A 526 -13.88 -28.37 -9.01
CA ILE A 526 -13.56 -29.58 -9.76
C ILE A 526 -14.85 -30.36 -10.06
N SER A 527 -14.89 -31.11 -11.14
CA SER A 527 -16.04 -31.98 -11.42
C SER A 527 -15.98 -33.25 -10.58
N ILE A 528 -17.09 -33.97 -10.48
CA ILE A 528 -17.11 -35.31 -9.85
C ILE A 528 -16.17 -36.29 -10.56
N ASP A 529 -15.87 -36.06 -11.85
CA ASP A 529 -14.93 -36.87 -12.63
C ASP A 529 -13.48 -36.68 -12.16
N ASP A 530 -13.14 -35.53 -11.58
CA ASP A 530 -11.82 -35.31 -11.00
C ASP A 530 -11.68 -36.06 -9.67
N PHE A 531 -12.74 -36.13 -8.87
CA PHE A 531 -12.76 -36.96 -7.66
C PHE A 531 -12.76 -38.46 -7.99
N SER A 532 -13.47 -38.89 -9.03
CA SER A 532 -13.55 -40.30 -9.42
C SER A 532 -12.20 -40.88 -9.88
N LYS A 533 -11.28 -40.02 -10.33
CA LYS A 533 -9.88 -40.37 -10.62
C LYS A 533 -9.09 -40.78 -9.38
N LEU A 534 -9.53 -40.43 -8.18
CA LEU A 534 -8.87 -40.82 -6.93
C LEU A 534 -9.36 -42.21 -6.48
N ASP A 535 -8.44 -43.11 -6.15
CA ASP A 535 -8.76 -44.41 -5.54
C ASP A 535 -8.41 -44.36 -4.06
N ILE A 536 -9.37 -43.94 -3.25
CA ILE A 536 -9.24 -43.90 -1.79
C ILE A 536 -9.88 -45.17 -1.23
N ARG A 537 -9.17 -45.90 -0.39
CA ARG A 537 -9.63 -47.15 0.21
C ARG A 537 -9.43 -47.14 1.73
N VAL A 538 -10.30 -47.85 2.43
CA VAL A 538 -10.16 -48.10 3.86
C VAL A 538 -9.24 -49.31 4.07
N GLY A 539 -8.25 -49.19 4.95
CA GLY A 539 -7.36 -50.29 5.30
C GLY A 539 -6.97 -50.31 6.78
N THR A 540 -6.60 -51.50 7.28
CA THR A 540 -6.15 -51.69 8.66
C THR A 540 -4.64 -51.65 8.74
N ILE A 541 -4.09 -50.86 9.66
CA ILE A 541 -2.65 -50.85 9.93
C ILE A 541 -2.28 -52.14 10.66
N LEU A 542 -1.49 -53.01 10.02
CA LEU A 542 -1.01 -54.26 10.60
C LEU A 542 0.28 -54.08 11.40
N GLN A 543 1.16 -53.21 10.93
CA GLN A 543 2.44 -52.93 11.58
C GLN A 543 2.78 -51.45 11.43
N ALA A 544 3.38 -50.87 12.46
CA ALA A 544 3.93 -49.53 12.47
C ALA A 544 5.32 -49.54 13.09
N SER A 545 6.25 -48.76 12.56
CA SER A 545 7.61 -48.64 13.09
C SER A 545 8.20 -47.26 12.79
N LYS A 546 9.15 -46.80 13.60
CA LYS A 546 9.90 -45.56 13.33
C LYS A 546 10.98 -45.82 12.27
N ILE A 547 11.26 -44.81 11.44
CA ILE A 547 12.37 -44.87 10.48
C ILE A 547 13.62 -44.32 11.16
N GLN A 548 14.69 -45.13 11.28
CA GLN A 548 15.94 -44.71 11.96
C GLN A 548 16.57 -43.42 11.43
N LYS A 549 16.30 -43.08 10.16
CA LYS A 549 16.83 -41.88 9.48
C LYS A 549 15.89 -40.67 9.53
N SER A 550 14.76 -40.73 10.24
CA SER A 550 13.81 -39.61 10.31
C SER A 550 12.98 -39.62 11.59
N ASP A 551 13.05 -38.50 12.32
CA ASP A 551 12.22 -38.27 13.51
C ASP A 551 10.78 -37.88 13.16
N LYS A 552 10.46 -37.69 11.87
CA LYS A 552 9.16 -37.21 11.37
C LYS A 552 8.29 -38.30 10.74
N LEU A 553 8.85 -39.46 10.41
CA LEU A 553 8.17 -40.48 9.60
C LEU A 553 7.92 -41.77 10.38
N LEU A 554 6.73 -42.34 10.19
CA LEU A 554 6.42 -43.73 10.53
C LEU A 554 6.33 -44.57 9.25
N LYS A 555 6.83 -45.80 9.33
CA LYS A 555 6.71 -46.86 8.32
C LYS A 555 5.56 -47.78 8.70
N LEU A 556 4.55 -47.84 7.84
CA LEU A 556 3.28 -48.52 8.09
C LEU A 556 3.07 -49.63 7.06
N GLN A 557 2.62 -50.79 7.51
CA GLN A 557 2.13 -51.88 6.66
C GLN A 557 0.62 -51.95 6.78
N ILE A 558 -0.10 -51.66 5.70
CA ILE A 558 -1.56 -51.51 5.73
C ILE A 558 -2.21 -52.58 4.87
N ASP A 559 -3.13 -53.33 5.47
CA ASP A 559 -3.99 -54.26 4.74
C ASP A 559 -5.13 -53.52 4.06
N LEU A 560 -5.12 -53.56 2.73
CA LEU A 560 -6.13 -52.97 1.86
C LEU A 560 -6.95 -54.06 1.13
N GLY A 561 -6.95 -55.30 1.64
CA GLY A 561 -7.61 -56.43 1.00
C GLY A 561 -6.91 -56.91 -0.27
N GLU A 562 -5.63 -56.57 -0.44
CA GLU A 562 -4.76 -56.97 -1.55
C GLU A 562 -3.94 -58.22 -1.17
N ASN A 563 -3.26 -58.84 -2.15
CA ASN A 563 -2.44 -60.04 -1.91
C ASN A 563 -1.28 -59.82 -0.93
N LYS A 564 -0.83 -58.57 -0.75
CA LYS A 564 0.20 -58.16 0.21
C LYS A 564 -0.20 -56.82 0.85
N PRO A 565 0.12 -56.59 2.12
CA PRO A 565 -0.01 -55.27 2.73
C PRO A 565 0.84 -54.25 1.98
N ARG A 566 0.36 -53.02 1.86
CA ARG A 566 1.11 -51.93 1.24
C ARG A 566 2.00 -51.23 2.26
N GLN A 567 3.20 -50.87 1.82
CA GLN A 567 4.11 -50.05 2.62
C GLN A 567 3.82 -48.57 2.40
N ILE A 568 3.50 -47.84 3.47
CA ILE A 568 3.25 -46.40 3.42
C ILE A 568 4.10 -45.69 4.47
N LEU A 569 4.77 -44.63 4.04
CA LEU A 569 5.56 -43.76 4.91
C LEU A 569 4.75 -42.49 5.17
N SER A 570 4.49 -42.17 6.43
CA SER A 570 3.63 -41.04 6.80
C SER A 570 4.28 -40.13 7.84
N GLY A 571 4.12 -38.83 7.66
CA GLY A 571 4.70 -37.73 8.45
C GLY A 571 4.08 -37.52 9.83
N ILE A 572 3.66 -38.58 10.51
CA ILE A 572 2.74 -38.54 11.65
C ILE A 572 3.39 -38.93 12.99
N SER A 573 4.71 -39.14 13.02
CA SER A 573 5.44 -39.61 14.23
C SER A 573 5.42 -38.63 15.40
N LYS A 574 5.10 -37.35 15.16
CA LYS A 574 4.95 -36.33 16.20
C LYS A 574 3.58 -36.38 16.89
N SER A 575 2.60 -37.00 16.26
CA SER A 575 1.20 -37.02 16.72
C SER A 575 0.72 -38.41 17.10
N TYR A 576 1.39 -39.47 16.64
CA TYR A 576 1.03 -40.85 16.93
C TYR A 576 2.27 -41.68 17.23
N THR A 577 2.13 -42.61 18.18
CA THR A 577 3.11 -43.68 18.41
C THR A 577 2.78 -44.91 17.55
N PRO A 578 3.77 -45.75 17.17
CA PRO A 578 3.50 -46.98 16.43
C PRO A 578 2.44 -47.88 17.08
N GLU A 579 2.46 -47.97 18.41
CA GLU A 579 1.59 -48.85 19.20
C GLU A 579 0.11 -48.42 19.13
N GLU A 580 -0.16 -47.12 19.05
CA GLU A 580 -1.52 -46.54 18.93
C GLU A 580 -2.16 -46.77 17.56
N LEU A 581 -1.34 -47.07 16.54
CA LEU A 581 -1.80 -47.16 15.16
C LEU A 581 -2.17 -48.58 14.75
N VAL A 582 -1.50 -49.59 15.31
CA VAL A 582 -1.73 -50.99 14.96
C VAL A 582 -3.17 -51.40 15.30
N GLY A 583 -3.85 -52.02 14.33
CA GLY A 583 -5.26 -52.42 14.42
C GLY A 583 -6.27 -51.33 14.06
N SER A 584 -5.84 -50.07 13.90
CA SER A 584 -6.75 -48.98 13.49
C SER A 584 -7.02 -48.98 11.98
N GLN A 585 -8.23 -48.55 11.60
CA GLN A 585 -8.60 -48.36 10.20
C GLN A 585 -8.41 -46.91 9.76
N VAL A 586 -7.78 -46.73 8.61
CA VAL A 586 -7.45 -45.43 8.03
C VAL A 586 -7.86 -45.36 6.56
N CYS A 587 -8.08 -44.15 6.06
CA CYS A 587 -8.29 -43.89 4.64
C CYS A 587 -6.96 -43.69 3.92
N VAL A 588 -6.77 -44.40 2.82
CA VAL A 588 -5.53 -44.46 2.04
C VAL A 588 -5.81 -44.16 0.57
N LEU A 589 -5.10 -43.19 -0.01
CA LEU A 589 -5.08 -42.97 -1.45
C LEU A 589 -4.07 -43.94 -2.09
N VAL A 590 -4.56 -44.88 -2.90
CA VAL A 590 -3.79 -46.04 -3.37
C VAL A 590 -3.31 -45.94 -4.82
N ASN A 591 -3.82 -45.00 -5.61
CA ASN A 591 -3.43 -44.85 -7.02
C ASN A 591 -2.46 -43.69 -7.27
N LEU A 592 -1.76 -43.24 -6.22
CA LEU A 592 -0.60 -42.35 -6.37
C LEU A 592 0.60 -43.11 -6.94
N LYS A 593 1.45 -42.39 -7.68
CA LYS A 593 2.77 -42.91 -8.07
C LYS A 593 3.60 -43.17 -6.80
N PRO A 594 4.24 -44.34 -6.65
CA PRO A 594 5.09 -44.60 -5.49
C PRO A 594 6.21 -43.56 -5.36
N ALA A 595 6.46 -43.12 -4.13
CA ALA A 595 7.47 -42.11 -3.82
C ALA A 595 8.61 -42.73 -3.00
N LYS A 596 9.86 -42.36 -3.31
CA LYS A 596 11.02 -42.80 -2.53
C LYS A 596 11.35 -41.75 -1.48
N MET A 597 11.35 -42.13 -0.20
CA MET A 597 11.63 -41.24 0.92
C MET A 597 12.57 -41.93 1.90
N MET A 598 13.65 -41.27 2.30
CA MET A 598 14.63 -41.77 3.26
C MET A 598 15.19 -43.18 2.96
N GLY A 599 15.27 -43.54 1.68
CA GLY A 599 15.77 -44.83 1.20
C GLY A 599 14.71 -45.93 1.05
N GLU A 600 13.47 -45.67 1.45
CA GLU A 600 12.33 -46.60 1.44
C GLU A 600 11.27 -46.13 0.44
N ILE A 601 10.41 -47.05 -0.03
CA ILE A 601 9.32 -46.73 -0.97
C ILE A 601 8.01 -46.58 -0.19
N SER A 602 7.23 -45.55 -0.51
CA SER A 602 5.85 -45.35 -0.07
C SER A 602 4.90 -45.57 -1.24
N GLU A 603 4.00 -46.54 -1.12
CA GLU A 603 3.11 -47.05 -2.19
C GLU A 603 1.68 -46.48 -2.07
N GLY A 604 1.53 -45.37 -1.37
CA GLY A 604 0.28 -44.68 -1.14
C GLY A 604 0.43 -43.53 -0.15
N MET A 605 -0.69 -42.92 0.20
CA MET A 605 -0.75 -41.82 1.16
C MET A 605 -1.94 -42.02 2.10
N ILE A 606 -1.69 -41.93 3.42
CA ILE A 606 -2.77 -41.89 4.41
C ILE A 606 -3.32 -40.47 4.48
N LEU A 607 -4.63 -40.35 4.62
CA LEU A 607 -5.30 -39.06 4.75
C LEU A 607 -5.38 -38.63 6.22
N ALA A 608 -5.04 -37.38 6.48
CA ALA A 608 -5.12 -36.76 7.79
C ALA A 608 -5.56 -35.29 7.66
N SER A 609 -6.25 -34.79 8.69
CA SER A 609 -6.52 -33.37 8.88
C SER A 609 -5.47 -32.77 9.81
N LYS A 610 -5.14 -31.49 9.62
CA LYS A 610 -4.28 -30.73 10.52
C LYS A 610 -4.81 -29.32 10.69
N ASP A 611 -4.98 -28.90 11.94
CA ASP A 611 -5.38 -27.56 12.33
C ASP A 611 -4.53 -27.07 13.53
N GLU A 612 -5.03 -26.04 14.22
CA GLU A 612 -4.39 -25.46 15.40
C GLU A 612 -4.37 -26.43 16.60
N GLU A 613 -5.25 -27.43 16.64
CA GLU A 613 -5.37 -28.42 17.72
C GLU A 613 -4.49 -29.66 17.50
N GLY A 614 -4.00 -29.89 16.27
CA GLY A 614 -3.03 -30.93 15.98
C GLY A 614 -3.31 -31.68 14.68
N LEU A 615 -2.69 -32.85 14.51
CA LEU A 615 -2.90 -33.73 13.36
C LEU A 615 -3.78 -34.91 13.76
N SER A 616 -4.84 -35.14 12.99
CA SER A 616 -5.78 -36.25 13.20
C SER A 616 -5.97 -37.08 11.93
N LEU A 617 -5.81 -38.40 12.02
CA LEU A 617 -6.03 -39.31 10.88
C LEU A 617 -7.51 -39.39 10.50
N LEU A 618 -7.80 -39.40 9.20
CA LEU A 618 -9.14 -39.69 8.71
C LEU A 618 -9.42 -41.19 8.89
N ARG A 619 -10.39 -41.49 9.76
CA ARG A 619 -10.83 -42.84 10.10
C ARG A 619 -12.32 -43.00 9.79
N VAL A 620 -12.74 -44.24 9.58
CA VAL A 620 -14.16 -44.58 9.45
C VAL A 620 -14.81 -44.67 10.82
N GLU A 621 -16.04 -44.14 10.95
CA GLU A 621 -16.81 -44.20 12.20
C GLU A 621 -17.16 -45.65 12.60
N LYS A 622 -17.42 -46.51 11.60
CA LYS A 622 -17.73 -47.93 11.78
C LYS A 622 -16.75 -48.78 10.97
N ALA A 623 -16.32 -49.90 11.55
CA ALA A 623 -15.38 -50.79 10.87
C ALA A 623 -15.92 -51.25 9.51
N LYS A 624 -15.05 -51.23 8.49
CA LYS A 624 -15.34 -51.65 7.11
C LYS A 624 -14.43 -52.79 6.68
N LYS A 625 -14.79 -53.45 5.58
CA LYS A 625 -13.92 -54.45 4.97
C LYS A 625 -12.67 -53.75 4.41
N ASN A 626 -11.48 -54.31 4.65
CA ASN A 626 -10.25 -53.78 4.06
C ASN A 626 -10.34 -53.78 2.54
N GLY A 627 -9.96 -52.66 1.92
CA GLY A 627 -10.08 -52.42 0.48
C GLY A 627 -11.39 -51.77 0.04
N SER A 628 -12.34 -51.51 0.95
CA SER A 628 -13.56 -50.77 0.62
C SER A 628 -13.21 -49.38 0.06
N LYS A 629 -13.73 -49.06 -1.13
CA LYS A 629 -13.54 -47.75 -1.78
C LYS A 629 -14.37 -46.67 -1.07
N VAL A 630 -13.75 -45.52 -0.86
CA VAL A 630 -14.41 -44.28 -0.38
C VAL A 630 -14.96 -43.54 -1.59
N SER A 631 -16.22 -43.14 -1.52
CA SER A 631 -16.99 -42.53 -2.62
C SER A 631 -17.76 -41.31 -2.17
#